data_AF-A0A1G2KPB6-F1
#
_entry.id   AF-A0A1G2KPB6-F1
#
_cell.length_a   1.000
_cell.length_b   1.000
_cell.length_c   1.000
_cell.angle_alpha   90.00
_cell.angle_beta   90.00
_cell.angle_gamma   90.00
#
_symmetry.space_group_name_H-M   'P 1'
#
loop_
_entity.id
_entity.type
_entity.pdbx_description
1 polymer ?
#
loop_
_entity_poly.entity_id
_entity_poly.type
_entity_poly.pdbx_seq_one_letter_code
_entity_poly.pdbx_strand_id
1 'polypeptide(L)' 'MSMAGIKRVSTKDLIGMKEKAAIAAVKRVGMVSRVMWRDGTAFMGTMDYRTDRVNLGITKGKVTGATIG' A
#
# COMPACT_ATOMS: atom_id res chain seq x y z
N MET A 1 -22.34 -16.33 5.61
CA MET A 1 -20.87 -16.54 5.67
C MET A 1 -20.30 -15.53 6.66
N SER A 2 -19.73 -16.03 7.76
CA SER A 2 -19.21 -15.22 8.86
C SER A 2 -18.09 -14.29 8.38
N MET A 3 -18.14 -13.01 8.80
CA MET A 3 -17.03 -12.06 8.65
C MET A 3 -15.85 -12.48 9.53
N ALA A 4 -15.17 -13.57 9.16
CA ALA A 4 -13.85 -13.87 9.69
C ALA A 4 -12.92 -12.69 9.33
N GLY A 5 -12.46 -11.97 10.35
CA GLY A 5 -11.81 -10.66 10.22
C GLY A 5 -10.73 -10.65 9.13
N ILE A 6 -10.93 -9.82 8.11
CA ILE A 6 -9.92 -9.56 7.09
C ILE A 6 -8.70 -9.00 7.81
N LYS A 7 -7.64 -9.80 7.91
CA LYS A 7 -6.34 -9.33 8.40
C LYS A 7 -5.91 -8.20 7.45
N ARG A 8 -5.77 -6.98 7.96
CA ARG A 8 -5.27 -5.84 7.19
C ARG A 8 -3.81 -5.60 7.52
N VAL A 9 -3.07 -5.05 6.58
CA VAL A 9 -1.73 -4.54 6.86
C VAL A 9 -1.85 -3.19 7.55
N SER A 10 -1.04 -2.96 8.59
CA SER A 10 -0.86 -1.63 9.16
C SER A 10 -0.07 -0.78 8.16
N THR A 11 -0.65 0.33 7.70
CA THR A 11 0.06 1.25 6.78
C THR A 11 1.26 1.91 7.45
N LYS A 12 1.22 2.11 8.77
CA LYS A 12 2.35 2.65 9.56
C LYS A 12 3.55 1.70 9.52
N ASP A 13 3.29 0.39 9.59
CA ASP A 13 4.34 -0.63 9.60
C ASP A 13 5.03 -0.77 8.23
N LEU A 14 4.39 -0.30 7.15
CA LEU A 14 4.96 -0.29 5.81
C LEU A 14 5.99 0.83 5.61
N ILE A 15 5.92 1.91 6.39
CA ILE A 15 6.82 3.06 6.25
C ILE A 15 8.26 2.61 6.55
N GLY A 16 9.20 3.03 5.70
CA GLY A 16 10.63 2.68 5.81
C GLY A 16 11.00 1.31 5.21
N MET A 17 10.02 0.45 4.90
CA MET A 17 10.28 -0.82 4.21
C MET A 17 10.81 -0.57 2.80
N LYS A 18 11.62 -1.51 2.27
CA LYS A 18 11.92 -1.58 0.84
C LYS A 18 10.63 -1.87 0.06
N GLU A 19 10.46 -1.25 -1.10
CA GLU A 19 9.24 -1.38 -1.93
C GLU A 19 8.80 -2.85 -2.12
N LYS A 20 9.72 -3.72 -2.56
CA LYS A 20 9.43 -5.15 -2.79
C LYS A 20 8.91 -5.86 -1.54
N ALA A 21 9.46 -5.53 -0.36
CA ALA A 21 9.05 -6.12 0.90
C ALA A 21 7.67 -5.62 1.34
N ALA A 22 7.40 -4.33 1.15
CA ALA A 22 6.08 -3.74 1.41
C ALA A 22 5.00 -4.38 0.52
N ILE A 23 5.24 -4.47 -0.80
CA ILE A 23 4.33 -5.12 -1.75
C ILE A 23 4.02 -6.56 -1.32
N ALA A 24 5.04 -7.32 -0.91
CA ALA A 24 4.85 -8.68 -0.41
C ALA A 24 4.03 -8.74 0.89
N ALA A 25 4.19 -7.77 1.79
CA ALA A 25 3.38 -7.68 3.01
C ALA A 25 1.91 -7.38 2.70
N VAL A 26 1.62 -6.44 1.79
CA VAL A 26 0.26 -6.12 1.34
C VAL A 26 -0.40 -7.33 0.67
N LYS A 27 0.30 -7.99 -0.26
CA LYS A 27 -0.24 -9.18 -0.95
C LYS A 27 -0.53 -10.35 -0.02
N ARG A 28 0.30 -10.55 1.02
CA ARG A 28 0.14 -11.65 1.98
C ARG A 28 -1.15 -11.58 2.78
N VAL A 29 -1.72 -10.39 2.93
CA VAL A 29 -2.99 -10.18 3.62
C VAL A 29 -4.17 -10.07 2.64
N GLY A 30 -3.96 -10.41 1.36
CA GLY A 30 -5.00 -10.40 0.34
C GLY A 30 -5.36 -9.01 -0.19
N MET A 31 -4.56 -7.99 0.13
CA MET A 31 -4.78 -6.62 -0.33
C MET A 31 -3.97 -6.34 -1.62
N VAL A 32 -4.36 -5.28 -2.32
CA VAL A 32 -3.71 -4.79 -3.54
C VAL A 32 -2.82 -3.61 -3.20
N SER A 33 -1.55 -3.63 -3.63
CA SER A 33 -0.67 -2.46 -3.54
C SER A 33 -0.68 -1.66 -4.85
N ARG A 34 -0.71 -0.32 -4.77
CA ARG A 34 -0.55 0.58 -5.93
C ARG A 34 0.48 1.65 -5.58
N VAL A 35 1.46 1.90 -6.45
CA VAL A 35 2.38 3.03 -6.26
C VAL A 35 1.75 4.28 -6.86
N MET A 36 1.49 5.29 -6.04
CA MET A 36 0.91 6.59 -6.45
C MET A 36 1.95 7.70 -6.55
N TRP A 37 3.09 7.55 -5.85
CA TRP A 37 4.19 8.50 -5.87
C TRP A 37 5.52 7.76 -5.93
N ARG A 38 6.45 8.19 -6.78
CA ARG A 38 7.85 7.72 -6.79
C ARG A 38 8.79 8.88 -6.99
N ASP A 39 9.71 9.04 -6.05
CA ASP A 39 10.82 10.00 -6.12
C ASP A 39 10.34 11.43 -6.46
N GLY A 40 9.23 11.85 -5.83
CA GLY A 40 8.62 13.18 -6.04
C GLY A 40 7.68 13.27 -7.25
N THR A 41 7.57 12.23 -8.08
CA THR A 41 6.66 12.18 -9.23
C THR A 41 5.38 11.44 -8.87
N ALA A 42 4.22 12.06 -9.13
CA ALA A 42 2.93 11.41 -8.98
C ALA A 42 2.59 10.56 -10.22
N PHE A 43 1.98 9.39 -10.01
CA PHE A 43 1.42 8.56 -11.07
C PHE A 43 -0.06 8.86 -11.25
N MET A 44 -0.54 8.74 -12.49
CA MET A 44 -1.95 8.85 -12.79
C MET A 44 -2.74 7.75 -12.07
N GLY A 45 -3.88 8.12 -11.49
CA GLY A 45 -4.79 7.20 -10.84
C GLY A 45 -6.16 7.85 -10.63
N THR A 46 -7.17 7.01 -10.47
CA THR A 46 -8.51 7.40 -10.07
C THR A 46 -8.58 7.60 -8.56
N MET A 47 -9.44 8.53 -8.12
CA MET A 47 -9.69 8.87 -6.71
C MET A 47 -10.80 8.01 -6.07
N ASP A 48 -11.19 6.90 -6.72
CA ASP A 48 -12.13 5.94 -6.15
C ASP A 48 -11.55 5.32 -4.89
N TYR A 49 -12.30 5.35 -3.79
CA TYR A 49 -11.85 4.77 -2.54
C TYR A 49 -12.06 3.26 -2.53
N ARG A 50 -10.98 2.51 -2.31
CA ARG A 50 -10.97 1.05 -2.22
C ARG A 50 -10.42 0.58 -0.88
N THR A 51 -11.23 -0.18 -0.14
CA THR A 51 -10.85 -0.71 1.18
C THR A 51 -9.86 -1.88 1.11
N ASP A 52 -9.71 -2.48 -0.06
CA ASP A 52 -8.81 -3.61 -0.37
C ASP A 52 -7.47 -3.15 -0.96
N ARG A 53 -7.25 -1.84 -1.13
CA ARG A 53 -6.07 -1.26 -1.78
C ARG A 53 -5.23 -0.42 -0.82
N VAL A 54 -3.92 -0.51 -0.95
CA VAL A 54 -2.93 0.33 -0.29
C VAL A 54 -2.18 1.14 -1.33
N ASN A 55 -2.32 2.46 -1.28
CA ASN A 55 -1.51 3.38 -2.08
C ASN A 55 -0.17 3.63 -1.38
N LEU A 56 0.93 3.39 -2.09
CA LEU A 56 2.30 3.56 -1.62
C LEU A 56 2.94 4.79 -2.27
N GLY A 57 3.65 5.56 -1.45
CA GLY A 57 4.62 6.56 -1.89
C GLY A 57 6.03 6.01 -1.67
N ILE A 58 6.86 6.09 -2.70
CA ILE A 58 8.22 5.54 -2.71
C ILE A 58 9.23 6.68 -2.87
N THR A 59 10.30 6.65 -2.10
CA THR A 59 11.45 7.55 -2.27
C THR A 59 12.74 6.76 -2.05
N LYS A 60 13.65 6.81 -3.02
CA LYS A 60 14.91 6.07 -3.02
C LYS A 60 14.72 4.57 -2.70
N GLY A 61 13.69 3.98 -3.31
CA GLY A 61 13.34 2.55 -3.15
C GLY A 61 12.73 2.15 -1.80
N LYS A 62 12.43 3.11 -0.92
CA LYS A 62 11.77 2.89 0.37
C LYS A 62 10.39 3.52 0.41
N VAL A 63 9.48 2.92 1.16
CA VAL A 63 8.15 3.48 1.40
C VAL A 63 8.27 4.71 2.31
N THR A 64 7.73 5.84 1.86
CA THR A 64 7.63 7.10 2.62
C THR A 64 6.20 7.52 2.88
N GLY A 65 5.23 6.92 2.17
CA GLY A 65 3.79 7.10 2.42
C GLY A 65 3.03 5.81 2.18
N ALA A 66 1.99 5.57 2.99
CA ALA A 66 1.10 4.43 2.82
C ALA A 66 -0.30 4.79 3.31
N THR A 67 -1.32 4.63 2.47
CA THR A 67 -2.73 4.93 2.79
C THR A 67 -3.64 3.85 2.23
N ILE A 68 -4.75 3.55 2.93
CA ILE A 68 -5.82 2.71 2.37
C ILE A 68 -6.65 3.57 1.44
N GLY A 69 -6.92 3.08 0.23
CA GLY A 69 -7.75 3.78 -0.74
C GLY A 69 -7.50 3.35 -2.15
#